data_AF-A0A814NM12-F1
#
_entry.id   AF-A0A814NM12-F1
#
_cell.length_a   1.000
_cell.length_b   1.000
_cell.length_c   1.000
_cell.angle_alpha   90.00
_cell.angle_beta   90.00
_cell.angle_gamma   90.00
#
_symmetry.space_group_name_H-M   'P 1'
#
loop_
_entity.id
_entity.type
_entity.pdbx_description
1 polymer ?
#
loop_
_entity_poly.entity_id
_entity_poly.type
_entity_poly.pdbx_seq_one_letter_code
_entity_poly.pdbx_strand_id
1 'polypeptide(L)'
;MKRGDILIRDVRHIHRGTPNRTNEPRPMVVLGYSRRWLFRPEVQIRVAREVLEQVPARTRQWLRFNPVFNTLEEAQKDKELYRSFAY
;
A
#
# COMPACT_ATOMS: atom_id res chain seq x y z
N MET A 1 -7.36 -17.55 -9.21
CA MET A 1 -8.10 -16.36 -8.76
C MET A 1 -8.59 -15.64 -9.99
N LYS A 2 -9.89 -15.33 -10.03
CA LYS A 2 -10.51 -14.47 -11.03
C LYS A 2 -10.46 -13.02 -10.57
N ARG A 3 -10.73 -12.08 -11.48
CA ARG A 3 -10.84 -10.65 -11.14
C ARG A 3 -11.92 -10.47 -10.07
N GLY A 4 -11.57 -9.80 -8.98
CA GLY A 4 -12.45 -9.58 -7.83
C GLY A 4 -12.27 -10.56 -6.69
N ASP A 5 -11.60 -11.71 -6.91
CA ASP A 5 -11.24 -12.61 -5.82
C ASP A 5 -10.24 -11.94 -4.88
N ILE A 6 -10.42 -12.14 -3.57
CA ILE A 6 -9.55 -11.59 -2.53
C ILE A 6 -8.84 -12.75 -1.83
N LEU A 7 -7.54 -12.61 -1.65
CA LEU A 7 -6.73 -13.49 -0.81
C LEU A 7 -6.23 -12.71 0.39
N ILE A 8 -6.64 -13.13 1.59
CA ILE A 8 -6.22 -12.52 2.85
C ILE A 8 -5.10 -13.37 3.43
N ARG A 9 -4.00 -12.74 3.82
CA ARG A 9 -2.84 -13.40 4.43
C ARG A 9 -2.45 -12.71 5.73
N ASP A 10 -2.07 -13.52 6.71
CA ASP A 10 -1.39 -13.07 7.91
C ASP A 10 0.09 -12.79 7.60
N VAL A 11 0.69 -11.83 8.30
CA VAL A 11 2.10 -11.43 8.09
C VAL A 11 3.10 -12.57 8.34
N ARG A 12 2.72 -13.59 9.12
CA ARG A 12 3.54 -14.78 9.40
C ARG A 12 3.45 -15.84 8.31
N HIS A 13 2.58 -15.65 7.31
CA HIS A 13 2.39 -16.62 6.24
C HIS A 13 3.54 -16.53 5.23
N ILE A 14 4.37 -17.58 5.18
CA ILE A 14 5.44 -17.70 4.19
C ILE A 14 4.82 -17.90 2.81
N HIS A 15 5.11 -17.01 1.87
CA HIS A 15 4.59 -17.09 0.52
C HIS A 15 5.58 -16.49 -0.48
N ARG A 16 5.40 -16.84 -1.76
CA ARG A 16 6.14 -16.24 -2.86
C ARG A 16 5.28 -16.13 -4.11
N GLY A 17 5.68 -15.24 -5.02
CA GLY A 17 5.13 -15.22 -6.38
C GLY A 17 5.50 -16.51 -7.13
N THR A 18 4.62 -16.96 -8.02
CA THR A 18 4.95 -17.99 -9.00
C THR A 18 5.43 -17.36 -10.30
N PRO A 19 6.37 -17.97 -11.05
CA PRO A 19 6.79 -17.46 -12.35
C PRO A 19 5.60 -17.23 -13.28
N ASN A 20 5.59 -16.09 -13.97
CA ASN A 20 4.63 -15.85 -15.06
C ASN A 20 5.22 -16.42 -16.35
N ARG A 21 4.62 -17.51 -16.87
CA ARG A 21 5.08 -18.21 -18.09
C ARG A 21 4.30 -17.78 -19.34
N THR A 22 3.56 -16.69 -19.26
CA THR A 22 2.74 -16.14 -20.35
C THR A 22 3.27 -14.77 -20.77
N ASN A 23 2.86 -14.31 -21.95
CA ASN A 23 3.17 -12.96 -22.42
C ASN A 23 2.18 -11.90 -21.88
N GLU A 24 1.23 -12.30 -21.03
CA GLU A 24 0.23 -11.41 -20.46
C GLU A 24 0.64 -10.96 -19.04
N PRO A 25 0.59 -9.65 -18.72
CA PRO A 25 0.79 -9.17 -17.36
C PRO A 25 -0.26 -9.75 -16.40
N ARG A 26 0.18 -10.09 -15.17
CA ARG A 26 -0.71 -10.58 -14.10
C ARG A 26 -0.75 -9.58 -12.93
N PRO A 27 -1.46 -8.44 -13.08
CA PRO A 27 -1.50 -7.40 -12.06
C PRO A 27 -2.29 -7.88 -10.82
N MET A 28 -1.84 -7.45 -9.64
CA MET A 28 -2.55 -7.61 -8.38
C MET A 28 -2.44 -6.31 -7.59
N VAL A 29 -3.51 -5.94 -6.89
CA VAL A 29 -3.47 -4.86 -5.89
C VAL A 29 -3.23 -5.50 -4.53
N VAL A 30 -2.20 -5.04 -3.83
CA VAL A 30 -1.86 -5.50 -2.48
C VAL A 30 -2.17 -4.39 -1.49
N LEU A 31 -2.93 -4.72 -0.45
CA LEU A 31 -3.25 -3.81 0.65
C LEU A 31 -2.70 -4.40 1.94
N GLY A 32 -1.80 -3.68 2.59
CA GLY A 32 -1.29 -4.01 3.91
C GLY A 32 -2.11 -3.34 5.01
N TYR A 33 -2.60 -4.10 5.97
CA TYR A 33 -3.17 -3.55 7.20
C TYR A 33 -2.36 -4.02 8.40
N SER A 34 -1.70 -3.07 9.06
CA SER A 34 -0.94 -3.33 10.27
C SER A 34 -1.61 -2.70 11.48
N ARG A 35 -1.56 -3.42 12.61
CA ARG A 35 -1.84 -2.82 13.92
C ARG A 35 -0.70 -1.86 14.28
N ARG A 36 -0.97 -0.89 15.17
CA ARG A 36 0.02 0.11 15.62
C ARG A 36 1.32 -0.52 16.15
N TRP A 37 1.23 -1.67 16.82
CA TRP A 37 2.40 -2.37 17.37
C TRP A 37 3.26 -3.06 16.29
N LEU A 38 2.72 -3.24 15.08
CA LEU A 38 3.44 -3.75 13.90
C LEU A 38 3.59 -2.64 12.87
N PHE A 39 3.89 -1.42 13.33
CA PHE A 39 4.09 -0.30 12.42
C PHE A 39 5.38 -0.51 11.61
N ARG A 40 5.24 -0.45 10.28
CA ARG A 40 6.32 -0.63 9.31
C ARG A 40 6.50 0.69 8.56
N PRO A 41 7.28 1.65 9.09
CA PRO A 41 7.42 2.98 8.49
C PRO A 41 7.99 2.95 7.07
N GLU A 42 8.69 1.88 6.71
CA GLU A 42 9.18 1.67 5.35
C GLU A 42 8.04 1.34 4.37
N VAL A 43 6.95 0.71 4.79
CA VAL A 43 5.80 0.41 3.93
C VAL A 43 4.64 1.34 4.27
N GLN A 44 4.73 2.57 3.78
CA GLN A 44 3.75 3.63 4.01
C GLN A 44 3.28 4.23 2.69
N ILE A 45 2.03 4.70 2.68
CA ILE A 45 1.52 5.52 1.57
C ILE A 45 1.63 6.99 1.94
N ARG A 46 2.01 7.83 0.99
CA ARG A 46 2.07 9.28 1.21
C ARG A 46 0.69 9.87 0.95
N VAL A 47 0.08 10.46 1.99
CA VAL A 47 -1.31 10.93 1.90
C VAL A 47 -1.32 12.46 1.79
N ALA A 48 -1.92 12.99 0.73
CA ALA A 48 -2.18 14.42 0.62
C ALA A 48 -3.33 14.83 1.56
N ARG A 49 -3.19 15.96 2.26
CA ARG A 49 -4.19 16.49 3.19
C ARG A 49 -5.53 16.71 2.52
N GLU A 50 -5.52 17.31 1.33
CA GLU A 50 -6.71 17.53 0.51
C GLU A 50 -7.49 16.24 0.21
N VAL A 51 -6.80 15.11 -0.01
CA VAL A 51 -7.44 13.80 -0.23
C VAL A 51 -7.98 13.26 1.08
N LEU A 52 -7.20 13.36 2.16
CA LEU A 52 -7.61 12.87 3.49
C LEU A 52 -8.88 13.56 3.99
N GLU A 53 -9.05 14.84 3.71
CA GLU A 53 -10.23 15.62 4.12
C GLU A 53 -11.49 15.28 3.33
N GLN A 54 -11.35 14.78 2.10
CA GLN A 54 -12.48 14.42 1.23
C GLN A 54 -13.00 13.00 1.45
N VAL A 55 -12.23 12.12 2.10
CA VAL A 55 -12.65 10.73 2.33
C VAL A 55 -13.50 10.57 3.61
N PRO A 56 -14.37 9.55 3.68
CA PRO A 56 -15.17 9.27 4.87
C PRO A 56 -14.32 9.11 6.15
N ALA A 57 -14.90 9.39 7.31
CA ALA A 57 -14.23 9.25 8.61
C ALA A 57 -13.59 7.86 8.83
N ARG A 58 -14.24 6.80 8.33
CA ARG A 58 -13.71 5.43 8.38
C ARG A 58 -12.40 5.28 7.58
N THR A 59 -12.33 5.90 6.40
CA THR A 59 -11.12 5.88 5.57
C THR A 59 -10.01 6.68 6.22
N ARG A 60 -10.31 7.86 6.78
CA ARG A 60 -9.36 8.63 7.58
C ARG A 60 -8.76 7.81 8.72
N GLN A 61 -9.60 7.03 9.41
CA GLN A 61 -9.14 6.13 10.46
C GLN A 61 -8.18 5.06 9.92
N TRP A 62 -8.40 4.48 8.75
CA TRP A 62 -7.46 3.52 8.16
C TRP A 62 -6.12 4.16 7.81
N LEU A 63 -6.12 5.42 7.39
CA LEU A 63 -4.93 6.15 6.96
C LEU A 63 -4.11 6.79 8.09
N ARG A 64 -4.63 6.85 9.33
CA ARG A 64 -4.11 7.64 10.47
C ARG A 64 -2.63 7.47 10.87
N PHE A 65 -1.94 6.44 10.39
CA PHE A 65 -0.52 6.21 10.68
C PHE A 65 0.40 6.50 9.49
N ASN A 66 -0.16 6.90 8.35
CA ASN A 66 0.60 7.33 7.20
C ASN A 66 1.01 8.80 7.33
N PRO A 67 2.14 9.19 6.74
CA PRO A 67 2.56 10.59 6.68
C PRO A 67 1.55 11.40 5.84
N VAL A 68 1.20 12.56 6.37
CA VAL A 68 0.26 13.50 5.71
C VAL A 68 1.05 14.71 5.23
N PHE A 69 0.94 15.01 3.95
CA PHE A 69 1.57 16.15 3.27
C PHE A 69 0.53 17.23 2.99
N ASN A 70 0.95 18.50 2.91
CA ASN A 70 -0.01 19.59 2.79
C ASN A 70 -0.62 19.66 1.38
N THR A 71 0.16 19.32 0.35
CA THR A 71 -0.33 19.28 -1.04
C THR A 71 -0.12 17.91 -1.69
N LEU A 72 -0.80 17.67 -2.81
CA LEU A 72 -0.60 16.47 -3.63
C LEU A 72 0.80 16.44 -4.24
N GLU A 73 1.32 17.58 -4.66
CA GLU A 73 2.68 17.68 -5.23
C GLU A 73 3.74 17.27 -4.20
N GLU A 74 3.61 17.70 -2.94
CA GLU A 74 4.50 17.27 -1.84
C GLU A 74 4.42 15.75 -1.60
N ALA A 75 3.21 15.19 -1.65
CA ALA A 75 3.02 13.75 -1.51
C ALA A 75 3.65 12.97 -2.68
N GLN A 76 3.71 13.53 -3.89
CA GLN A 76 4.25 12.89 -5.09
C GLN A 76 5.75 13.11 -5.33
N LYS A 77 6.37 14.06 -4.61
CA LYS A 77 7.75 14.51 -4.87
C LYS A 77 8.79 13.38 -4.83
N ASP A 78 8.62 12.42 -3.92
CA ASP A 78 9.46 11.23 -3.89
C ASP A 78 8.82 10.13 -4.74
N LYS A 79 9.39 9.89 -5.93
CA LYS A 79 9.00 8.74 -6.73
C LYS A 79 9.36 7.48 -5.96
N GLU A 80 8.36 6.65 -5.66
CA GLU A 80 8.60 5.29 -5.18
C GLU A 80 9.41 4.53 -6.23
N LEU A 81 10.70 4.32 -5.94
CA LEU A 81 11.56 3.48 -6.77
C LEU A 81 11.51 2.07 -6.18
N TYR A 82 11.35 1.05 -7.04
CA TYR A 82 11.42 -0.35 -6.62
C TYR A 82 12.71 -0.67 -5.83
N ARG A 83 13.80 0.07 -6.10
CA ARG A 83 15.07 -0.01 -5.39
C ARG A 83 15.03 0.45 -3.93
N SER A 84 14.01 1.21 -3.52
CA SER A 84 13.85 1.67 -2.14
C SER A 84 13.54 0.53 -1.15
N PHE A 85 13.18 -0.65 -1.65
CA PHE A 85 12.79 -1.83 -0.85
C PHE A 85 13.64 -3.07 -1.11
N ALA A 86 14.65 -2.97 -1.97
CA ALA A 86 15.61 -4.04 -2.21
C ALA A 86 16.70 -3.97 -1.14
N TYR A 87 16.57 -4.82 -0.11
CA TYR A 87 17.64 -5.14 0.84
C TYR A 87 18.51 -6.27 0.29
#